data_AF-A0A4Y8K3A9-F1
#
_entry.id   AF-A0A4Y8K3A9-F1
#
_cell.length_a   1.000
_cell.length_b   1.000
_cell.length_c   1.000
_cell.angle_alpha   90.00
_cell.angle_beta   90.00
_cell.angle_gamma   90.00
#
_symmetry.space_group_name_H-M   'P 1'
#
loop_
_entity.id
_entity.type
_entity.pdbx_description
1 polymer ?
#
loop_
_entity_poly.entity_id
_entity_poly.type
_entity_poly.pdbx_seq_one_letter_code
_entity_poly.pdbx_strand_id
1 'polypeptide(L)'
;MTSTKAPTAAYYVWPDGSTQWGGPAITTAETAIKHLIGVNFTRLGRPVTIGADQGRGGNAVAAGMLPQVRFGSLDMNLQALIEWSGLRVTLRQDPTLPTIHVEVSVPTVWPQKLTVESGIVIDGTWSTDDPEATRIIVGGPGQETERAFWGVNDTTGLEAEYGDIIEVFRDATGATLTWPEVIPDAQQIADRYLLRPEVSAADKTIFTNYLNAAGAKSLGEGGLMSGVSLELSETEVFHFGGADGIQLGDTITVTSQGLTFTDRITEATLSWDATDGLVVTPRVGQKTDDPDRQMAEAVAALARAQIRLSTSK
;
A
#
# COMPACT_ATOMS: atom_id res chain seq x y z
N MET A 1 -12.21 5.00 -47.15
CA MET A 1 -12.52 5.05 -45.71
C MET A 1 -11.22 4.85 -44.96
N THR A 2 -10.59 5.97 -44.56
CA THR A 2 -9.38 5.96 -43.75
C THR A 2 -9.74 5.56 -42.33
N SER A 3 -9.42 4.32 -41.97
CA SER A 3 -9.44 3.84 -40.60
C SER A 3 -8.29 4.52 -39.84
N THR A 4 -8.62 5.60 -39.14
CA THR A 4 -7.69 6.24 -38.20
C THR A 4 -7.55 5.31 -37.00
N LYS A 5 -6.51 4.49 -37.00
CA LYS A 5 -6.11 3.71 -35.82
C LYS A 5 -5.85 4.71 -34.70
N ALA A 6 -6.69 4.70 -33.67
CA ALA A 6 -6.50 5.55 -32.49
C ALA A 6 -5.09 5.31 -31.93
N PRO A 7 -4.29 6.35 -31.68
CA PRO A 7 -2.95 6.19 -31.15
C PRO A 7 -3.03 5.57 -29.75
N THR A 8 -2.10 4.65 -29.49
CA THR A 8 -1.92 3.96 -28.21
C THR A 8 -1.61 5.02 -27.14
N ALA A 9 -2.61 5.40 -26.35
CA ALA A 9 -2.49 6.50 -25.38
C ALA A 9 -1.45 6.17 -24.29
N ALA A 10 -0.55 7.13 -24.04
CA ALA A 10 0.18 7.26 -22.79
C ALA A 10 -0.75 7.98 -21.78
N TYR A 11 -0.86 7.44 -20.57
CA TYR A 11 -1.85 7.86 -19.57
C TYR A 11 -1.12 8.46 -18.37
N TYR A 12 -0.93 9.77 -18.43
CA TYR A 12 -0.60 10.55 -17.25
C TYR A 12 -1.89 10.88 -16.50
N VAL A 13 -1.93 10.53 -15.22
CA VAL A 13 -2.83 11.18 -14.25
C VAL A 13 -2.06 12.40 -13.76
N TRP A 14 -2.60 13.57 -14.05
CA TRP A 14 -1.99 14.82 -13.61
C TRP A 14 -2.28 15.05 -12.12
N PRO A 15 -1.42 15.83 -11.42
CA PRO A 15 -1.65 16.14 -10.01
C PRO A 15 -3.00 16.81 -9.72
N ASP A 16 -3.60 17.47 -10.71
CA ASP A 16 -4.92 18.10 -10.62
C ASP A 16 -6.10 17.10 -10.80
N GLY A 17 -5.81 15.80 -10.93
CA GLY A 17 -6.80 14.75 -11.17
C GLY A 17 -7.29 14.68 -12.60
N SER A 18 -6.80 15.53 -13.50
CA SER A 18 -7.14 15.45 -14.92
C SER A 18 -6.37 14.31 -15.60
N THR A 19 -6.91 13.82 -16.71
CA THR A 19 -6.20 12.92 -17.60
C THR A 19 -5.74 13.70 -18.82
N GLN A 20 -4.61 13.31 -19.41
CA GLN A 20 -4.04 13.95 -20.62
C GLN A 20 -5.03 14.13 -21.79
N TRP A 21 -6.14 13.38 -21.81
CA TRP A 21 -7.10 13.37 -22.91
C TRP A 21 -8.50 13.87 -22.52
N GLY A 22 -8.64 14.60 -21.41
CA GLY A 22 -9.92 15.21 -21.01
C GLY A 22 -10.97 14.19 -20.55
N GLY A 23 -10.54 13.03 -20.04
CA GLY A 23 -11.40 12.06 -19.36
C GLY A 23 -11.96 12.58 -18.04
N PRO A 24 -12.86 11.82 -17.38
CA PRO A 24 -13.49 12.22 -16.13
C PRO A 24 -12.44 12.55 -15.05
N ALA A 25 -12.71 13.56 -14.23
CA ALA A 25 -11.83 13.96 -13.15
C ALA A 25 -11.65 12.78 -12.17
N ILE A 26 -10.40 12.39 -11.98
CA ILE A 26 -10.01 11.33 -11.05
C ILE A 26 -9.82 11.98 -9.69
N THR A 27 -10.84 11.89 -8.84
CA THR A 27 -10.83 12.53 -7.53
C THR A 27 -10.62 11.54 -6.40
N THR A 28 -11.12 10.30 -6.53
CA THR A 28 -11.07 9.30 -5.45
C THR A 28 -10.02 8.22 -5.68
N ALA A 29 -9.58 7.55 -4.61
CA ALA A 29 -8.67 6.40 -4.73
C ALA A 29 -9.28 5.29 -5.58
N GLU A 30 -10.57 4.95 -5.37
CA GLU A 30 -11.24 3.92 -6.16
C GLU A 30 -11.24 4.26 -7.65
N THR A 31 -11.59 5.50 -8.00
CA THR A 31 -11.59 5.99 -9.38
C THR A 31 -10.19 5.88 -9.99
N ALA A 32 -9.16 6.30 -9.26
CA ALA A 32 -7.77 6.26 -9.71
C ALA A 32 -7.29 4.82 -9.97
N ILE A 33 -7.55 3.91 -9.01
CA ILE A 33 -7.21 2.48 -9.13
C ILE A 33 -7.89 1.87 -10.37
N LYS A 34 -9.21 2.04 -10.49
CA LYS A 34 -9.99 1.48 -11.60
C LYS A 34 -9.58 2.05 -12.95
N HIS A 35 -9.27 3.34 -13.00
CA HIS A 35 -8.76 3.98 -14.19
C HIS A 35 -7.44 3.33 -14.63
N LEU A 36 -6.43 3.30 -13.75
CA LEU A 36 -5.11 2.72 -14.06
C LEU A 36 -5.20 1.26 -14.51
N ILE A 37 -6.05 0.48 -13.86
CA ILE A 37 -6.35 -0.90 -14.24
C ILE A 37 -6.93 -0.96 -15.67
N GLY A 38 -8.04 -0.27 -15.93
CA GLY A 38 -8.75 -0.36 -17.23
C GLY A 38 -7.90 0.05 -18.41
N VAL A 39 -7.05 1.06 -18.20
CA VAL A 39 -6.07 1.53 -19.17
C VAL A 39 -5.08 0.43 -19.56
N ASN A 40 -4.50 -0.25 -18.57
CA ASN A 40 -3.50 -1.29 -18.79
C ASN A 40 -4.12 -2.57 -19.37
N PHE A 41 -5.32 -2.95 -18.92
CA PHE A 41 -5.98 -4.16 -19.39
C PHE A 41 -6.42 -4.10 -20.86
N THR A 42 -6.76 -2.92 -21.37
CA THR A 42 -7.05 -2.71 -22.80
C THR A 42 -5.88 -3.18 -23.70
N ARG A 43 -4.64 -3.16 -23.19
CA ARG A 43 -3.45 -3.60 -23.93
C ARG A 43 -3.21 -5.11 -23.90
N LEU A 44 -3.77 -5.82 -22.93
CA LEU A 44 -3.57 -7.26 -22.74
C LEU A 44 -4.41 -8.12 -23.70
N GLY A 45 -5.38 -7.52 -24.41
CA GLY A 45 -6.24 -8.24 -25.36
C GLY A 45 -7.15 -9.29 -24.70
N ARG A 46 -7.32 -9.23 -23.38
CA ARG A 46 -8.21 -10.09 -22.60
C ARG A 46 -9.48 -9.32 -22.23
N PRO A 47 -10.66 -9.96 -22.24
CA PRO A 47 -11.87 -9.32 -21.76
C PRO A 47 -11.75 -9.07 -20.24
N VAL A 48 -11.98 -7.82 -19.83
CA VAL A 48 -11.96 -7.42 -18.42
C VAL A 48 -13.23 -6.66 -18.10
N THR A 49 -13.84 -7.02 -16.98
CA THR A 49 -15.01 -6.33 -16.42
C THR A 49 -14.59 -5.63 -15.14
N ILE A 50 -14.71 -4.31 -15.11
CA ILE A 50 -14.43 -3.50 -13.92
C ILE A 50 -15.75 -3.14 -13.27
N GLY A 51 -15.89 -3.42 -11.97
CA GLY A 51 -17.10 -3.09 -11.22
C GLY A 51 -17.39 -1.58 -11.21
N ALA A 52 -18.67 -1.21 -11.06
CA ALA A 52 -19.10 0.18 -11.02
C ALA A 52 -18.36 0.98 -9.94
N ASP A 53 -17.90 2.19 -10.27
CA ASP A 53 -17.22 3.07 -9.34
C ASP A 53 -18.19 3.62 -8.28
N GLN A 54 -17.82 3.53 -7.01
CA GLN A 54 -18.59 4.06 -5.88
C GLN A 54 -17.92 5.26 -5.21
N GLY A 55 -16.76 5.72 -5.71
CA GLY A 55 -16.07 6.89 -5.18
C GLY A 55 -15.47 6.69 -3.79
N ARG A 56 -14.99 5.48 -3.45
CA ARG A 56 -14.43 5.18 -2.13
C ARG A 56 -12.97 5.62 -1.99
N GLY A 57 -12.51 5.64 -0.74
CA GLY A 57 -11.09 5.86 -0.40
C GLY A 57 -10.67 7.32 -0.43
N GLY A 58 -11.58 8.26 -0.16
CA GLY A 58 -11.26 9.67 0.05
C GLY A 58 -10.83 10.43 -1.22
N ASN A 59 -10.49 11.72 -1.07
CA ASN A 59 -10.04 12.57 -2.17
C ASN A 59 -8.52 12.45 -2.35
N ALA A 60 -8.09 11.60 -3.29
CA ALA A 60 -6.69 11.31 -3.57
C ALA A 60 -5.93 12.51 -4.16
N VAL A 61 -6.63 13.42 -4.86
CA VAL A 61 -6.05 14.67 -5.40
C VAL A 61 -5.64 15.60 -4.27
N ALA A 62 -6.58 15.89 -3.36
CA ALA A 62 -6.34 16.80 -2.24
C ALA A 62 -5.28 16.26 -1.27
N ALA A 63 -5.16 14.94 -1.18
CA ALA A 63 -4.14 14.27 -0.39
C ALA A 63 -2.77 14.16 -1.10
N GLY A 64 -2.67 14.53 -2.39
CA GLY A 64 -1.42 14.38 -3.15
C GLY A 64 -1.01 12.92 -3.38
N MET A 65 -1.96 11.98 -3.31
CA MET A 65 -1.72 10.54 -3.35
C MET A 65 -1.87 9.91 -4.74
N LEU A 66 -2.18 10.72 -5.76
CA LEU A 66 -2.26 10.22 -7.14
C LEU A 66 -0.86 9.82 -7.65
N PRO A 67 -0.67 8.57 -8.10
CA PRO A 67 0.63 8.11 -8.55
C PRO A 67 1.01 8.76 -9.88
N GLN A 68 2.24 9.28 -9.95
CA GLN A 68 2.84 9.66 -11.23
C GLN A 68 3.38 8.41 -11.93
N VAL A 69 2.53 7.76 -12.72
CA VAL A 69 2.89 6.50 -13.37
C VAL A 69 3.92 6.73 -14.47
N ARG A 70 5.19 6.43 -14.19
CA ARG A 70 6.28 6.38 -15.18
C ARG A 70 7.10 5.12 -14.95
N PHE A 71 7.20 4.27 -15.98
CA PHE A 71 8.10 3.10 -16.04
C PHE A 71 8.00 2.07 -14.89
N GLY A 72 6.97 2.15 -14.04
CA GLY A 72 6.72 1.20 -12.94
C GLY A 72 5.69 0.11 -13.27
N SER A 73 5.71 -0.98 -12.51
CA SER A 73 4.68 -2.01 -12.55
C SER A 73 3.35 -1.49 -11.98
N LEU A 74 2.23 -2.11 -12.34
CA LEU A 74 0.91 -1.66 -11.89
C LEU A 74 0.78 -1.79 -10.36
N ASP A 75 1.24 -2.90 -9.79
CA ASP A 75 1.31 -3.15 -8.36
C ASP A 75 2.07 -2.05 -7.60
N MET A 76 3.30 -1.72 -8.03
CA MET A 76 4.11 -0.66 -7.41
C MET A 76 3.40 0.70 -7.41
N ASN A 77 2.70 1.03 -8.50
CA ASN A 77 1.99 2.32 -8.60
C ASN A 77 0.67 2.34 -7.82
N LEU A 78 0.03 1.18 -7.60
CA LEU A 78 -1.20 1.09 -6.83
C LEU A 78 -0.94 0.95 -5.33
N GLN A 79 0.21 0.41 -4.93
CA GLN A 79 0.51 0.08 -3.53
C GLN A 79 0.31 1.27 -2.60
N ALA A 80 0.96 2.41 -2.86
CA ALA A 80 0.85 3.59 -2.00
C ALA A 80 -0.60 4.12 -1.89
N LEU A 81 -1.37 3.99 -2.98
CA LEU A 81 -2.75 4.45 -3.03
C LEU A 81 -3.68 3.48 -2.27
N ILE A 82 -3.44 2.17 -2.37
CA ILE A 82 -4.14 1.11 -1.63
C ILE A 82 -3.86 1.23 -0.13
N GLU A 83 -2.60 1.41 0.26
CA GLU A 83 -2.17 1.57 1.66
C GLU A 83 -2.82 2.80 2.29
N TRP A 84 -2.77 3.95 1.61
CA TRP A 84 -3.38 5.18 2.10
C TRP A 84 -4.90 5.11 2.19
N SER A 85 -5.55 4.56 1.16
CA SER A 85 -7.02 4.52 1.11
C SER A 85 -7.63 3.40 1.97
N GLY A 86 -6.83 2.42 2.36
CA GLY A 86 -7.29 1.21 3.05
C GLY A 86 -8.22 0.34 2.20
N LEU A 87 -8.27 0.55 0.89
CA LEU A 87 -9.11 -0.23 -0.02
C LEU A 87 -8.47 -1.58 -0.36
N ARG A 88 -9.29 -2.53 -0.82
CA ARG A 88 -8.84 -3.80 -1.40
C ARG A 88 -9.12 -3.80 -2.89
N VAL A 89 -8.19 -4.38 -3.66
CA VAL A 89 -8.38 -4.70 -5.07
C VAL A 89 -8.41 -6.21 -5.25
N THR A 90 -9.50 -6.73 -5.80
CA THR A 90 -9.68 -8.15 -6.08
C THR A 90 -9.72 -8.37 -7.60
N LEU A 91 -8.87 -9.27 -8.08
CA LEU A 91 -8.88 -9.73 -9.46
C LEU A 91 -9.32 -11.19 -9.47
N ARG A 92 -10.46 -11.48 -10.10
CA ARG A 92 -10.99 -12.84 -10.21
C ARG A 92 -11.09 -13.24 -11.66
N GLN A 93 -10.40 -14.30 -12.05
CA GLN A 93 -10.63 -14.93 -13.34
C GLN A 93 -11.93 -15.75 -13.25
N ASP A 94 -12.82 -15.56 -14.20
CA ASP A 94 -14.00 -16.41 -14.33
C ASP A 94 -13.54 -17.85 -14.70
N PRO A 95 -14.00 -18.89 -13.99
CA PRO A 95 -13.57 -20.27 -14.26
C PRO A 95 -14.10 -20.79 -15.60
N THR A 96 -15.15 -20.17 -16.14
CA THR A 96 -15.86 -20.60 -17.36
C THR A 96 -15.66 -19.65 -18.54
N LEU A 97 -15.34 -18.38 -18.26
CA LEU A 97 -15.13 -17.34 -19.27
C LEU A 97 -13.67 -16.86 -19.25
N PRO A 98 -13.12 -16.41 -20.40
CA PRO A 98 -11.78 -15.80 -20.43
C PRO A 98 -11.72 -14.40 -19.77
N THR A 99 -12.77 -14.03 -19.02
CA THR A 99 -12.97 -12.70 -18.45
C THR A 99 -12.32 -12.57 -17.09
N ILE A 100 -11.63 -11.44 -16.87
CA ILE A 100 -11.13 -11.06 -15.55
C ILE A 100 -12.09 -10.03 -14.96
N HIS A 101 -12.57 -10.29 -13.75
CA HIS A 101 -13.37 -9.36 -12.97
C HIS A 101 -12.46 -8.58 -12.02
N VAL A 102 -12.53 -7.26 -12.08
CA VAL A 102 -11.85 -6.38 -11.14
C VAL A 102 -12.88 -5.72 -10.24
N GLU A 103 -12.69 -5.90 -8.94
CA GLU A 103 -13.47 -5.24 -7.91
C GLU A 103 -12.56 -4.44 -6.98
N VAL A 104 -13.02 -3.25 -6.59
CA VAL A 104 -12.41 -2.45 -5.53
C VAL A 104 -13.45 -2.36 -4.42
N SER A 105 -13.08 -2.75 -3.20
CA SER A 105 -13.98 -2.84 -2.06
C SER A 105 -13.30 -2.32 -0.79
N VAL A 106 -14.10 -2.00 0.24
CA VAL A 106 -13.55 -1.80 1.59
C VAL A 106 -13.35 -3.18 2.22
N PRO A 107 -12.21 -3.45 2.89
CA PRO A 107 -12.05 -4.65 3.69
C PRO A 107 -13.11 -4.77 4.77
N THR A 108 -13.58 -5.99 5.03
CA THR A 108 -14.58 -6.22 6.07
C THR A 108 -13.88 -6.63 7.36
N VAL A 109 -14.40 -6.17 8.50
CA VAL A 109 -13.98 -6.68 9.80
C VAL A 109 -14.80 -7.93 10.09
N TRP A 110 -14.13 -9.06 10.29
CA TRP A 110 -14.78 -10.29 10.71
C TRP A 110 -15.43 -10.05 12.09
N PRO A 111 -16.76 -10.27 12.22
CA PRO A 111 -17.50 -9.80 13.39
C PRO A 111 -17.20 -10.62 14.66
N GLN A 112 -16.75 -11.86 14.51
CA GLN A 112 -16.48 -12.74 15.64
C GLN A 112 -15.02 -12.61 16.07
N LYS A 113 -14.80 -12.47 17.38
CA LYS A 113 -13.46 -12.55 17.95
C LYS A 113 -13.03 -14.01 17.98
N LEU A 114 -11.91 -14.32 17.36
CA LEU A 114 -11.34 -15.65 17.41
C LEU A 114 -10.61 -15.83 18.74
N THR A 115 -10.79 -16.97 19.39
CA THR A 115 -10.03 -17.34 20.59
C THR A 115 -9.22 -18.59 20.30
N VAL A 116 -8.12 -18.81 21.03
CA VAL A 116 -7.38 -20.08 20.93
C VAL A 116 -8.28 -21.29 21.25
N GLU A 117 -9.24 -21.09 22.16
CA GLU A 117 -10.24 -22.09 22.54
C GLU A 117 -11.27 -22.39 21.44
N SER A 118 -11.43 -21.51 20.44
CA SER A 118 -12.37 -21.71 19.33
C SER A 118 -11.97 -22.85 18.39
N GLY A 119 -10.71 -23.32 18.47
CA GLY A 119 -10.16 -24.33 17.55
C GLY A 119 -9.90 -23.81 16.14
N ILE A 120 -10.22 -22.55 15.84
CA ILE A 120 -9.94 -21.90 14.56
C ILE A 120 -8.46 -21.52 14.47
N VAL A 121 -7.83 -21.13 15.57
CA VAL A 121 -6.38 -20.86 15.60
C VAL A 121 -5.65 -22.18 15.82
N ILE A 122 -4.95 -22.66 14.79
CA ILE A 122 -4.18 -23.92 14.84
C ILE A 122 -2.81 -23.66 15.48
N ASP A 123 -2.13 -22.62 15.00
CA ASP A 123 -0.79 -22.26 15.44
C ASP A 123 -0.63 -20.73 15.36
N GLY A 124 0.34 -20.22 16.13
CA GLY A 124 0.58 -18.80 16.16
C GLY A 124 1.90 -18.43 16.82
N THR A 125 2.60 -17.48 16.21
CA THR A 125 3.73 -16.79 16.83
C THR A 125 3.41 -15.32 16.99
N TRP A 126 3.93 -14.75 18.08
CA TRP A 126 3.88 -13.33 18.36
C TRP A 126 5.31 -12.85 18.64
N SER A 127 5.68 -11.74 18.01
CA SER A 127 6.88 -10.99 18.32
C SER A 127 6.53 -9.54 18.47
N THR A 128 7.24 -8.87 19.37
CA THR A 128 7.22 -7.42 19.49
C THR A 128 8.66 -7.00 19.48
N ASP A 129 9.02 -6.18 18.50
CA ASP A 129 10.34 -5.56 18.41
C ASP A 129 10.24 -4.10 18.86
N ASP A 130 11.37 -3.57 19.31
CA ASP A 130 11.50 -2.16 19.68
C ASP A 130 11.20 -1.26 18.48
N PRO A 131 10.65 -0.05 18.68
CA PRO A 131 10.43 0.88 17.59
C PRO A 131 11.76 1.24 16.90
N GLU A 132 11.78 1.28 15.58
CA GLU A 132 12.94 1.72 14.79
C GLU A 132 12.98 3.24 14.58
N ALA A 133 11.88 3.94 14.84
CA ALA A 133 11.77 5.39 14.76
C ALA A 133 10.65 5.92 15.68
N THR A 134 10.98 6.91 16.51
CA THR A 134 10.01 7.70 17.27
C THR A 134 9.93 9.14 16.77
N ARG A 135 10.94 9.59 15.99
CA ARG A 135 10.94 10.88 15.29
C ARG A 135 11.44 10.72 13.87
N ILE A 136 10.78 11.42 12.95
CA ILE A 136 11.20 11.50 11.56
C ILE A 136 11.57 12.93 11.22
N ILE A 137 12.78 13.10 10.70
CA ILE A 137 13.19 14.34 10.06
C ILE A 137 13.03 14.18 8.56
N VAL A 138 12.03 14.86 8.00
CA VAL A 138 11.71 14.85 6.58
C VAL A 138 12.53 15.94 5.87
N GLY A 139 13.39 15.53 4.94
CA GLY A 139 14.13 16.42 4.04
C GLY A 139 13.34 16.72 2.77
N GLY A 140 12.67 17.86 2.74
CA GLY A 140 11.87 18.36 1.62
C GLY A 140 12.70 18.88 0.42
N PRO A 141 12.07 19.66 -0.49
CA PRO A 141 12.73 20.23 -1.67
C PRO A 141 13.82 21.24 -1.28
N GLY A 142 14.70 21.53 -2.25
CA GLY A 142 15.92 22.33 -2.07
C GLY A 142 17.18 21.45 -1.98
N GLN A 143 18.35 22.09 -1.95
CA GLN A 143 19.65 21.41 -1.86
C GLN A 143 20.51 22.05 -0.77
N GLU A 144 21.39 21.25 -0.18
CA GLU A 144 22.35 21.72 0.82
C GLU A 144 21.66 22.56 1.93
N THR A 145 22.10 23.81 2.12
CA THR A 145 21.58 24.75 3.11
C THR A 145 20.23 25.36 2.76
N GLU A 146 19.74 25.17 1.53
CA GLU A 146 18.45 25.68 1.07
C GLU A 146 17.33 24.65 1.21
N ARG A 147 17.68 23.43 1.62
CA ARG A 147 16.75 22.32 1.79
C ARG A 147 15.80 22.56 2.96
N ALA A 148 14.51 22.37 2.72
CA ALA A 148 13.51 22.42 3.79
C ALA A 148 13.57 21.17 4.65
N PHE A 149 13.54 21.34 5.98
CA PHE A 149 13.45 20.24 6.94
C PHE A 149 12.17 20.34 7.76
N TRP A 150 11.57 19.20 8.06
CA TRP A 150 10.34 19.13 8.84
C TRP A 150 10.37 17.94 9.80
N GLY A 151 10.15 18.20 11.08
CA GLY A 151 10.08 17.17 12.10
C GLY A 151 8.66 16.64 12.25
N VAL A 152 8.51 15.31 12.26
CA VAL A 152 7.27 14.63 12.64
C VAL A 152 7.60 13.71 13.80
N ASN A 153 6.89 13.91 14.92
CA ASN A 153 7.12 13.16 16.15
C ASN A 153 6.00 12.13 16.34
N ASP A 154 6.33 11.01 16.96
CA ASP A 154 5.33 10.11 17.52
C ASP A 154 4.48 10.83 18.58
N THR A 155 3.17 10.57 18.56
CA THR A 155 2.21 11.08 19.56
C THR A 155 1.57 9.95 20.36
N THR A 156 1.95 8.69 20.11
CA THR A 156 1.37 7.52 20.80
C THR A 156 1.95 7.33 22.20
N GLY A 157 3.13 7.89 22.47
CA GLY A 157 3.76 7.88 23.80
C GLY A 157 4.96 6.96 23.90
N LEU A 158 5.45 6.43 22.77
CA LEU A 158 6.55 5.47 22.74
C LEU A 158 7.83 6.01 23.35
N GLU A 159 8.14 7.29 23.13
CA GLU A 159 9.33 7.93 23.73
C GLU A 159 9.32 7.89 25.26
N ALA A 160 8.14 8.00 25.87
CA ALA A 160 7.99 7.96 27.32
C ALA A 160 7.97 6.52 27.86
N GLU A 161 7.39 5.59 27.09
CA GLU A 161 7.31 4.17 27.43
C GLU A 161 8.69 3.50 27.37
N TYR A 162 9.43 3.73 26.30
CA TYR A 162 10.77 3.18 26.07
C TYR A 162 11.88 4.02 26.69
N GLY A 163 11.59 5.29 27.01
CA GLY A 163 12.58 6.22 27.56
C GLY A 163 13.69 6.59 26.58
N ASP A 164 13.43 6.45 25.27
CA ASP A 164 14.40 6.70 24.20
C ASP A 164 13.80 7.55 23.06
N ILE A 165 14.66 8.30 22.36
CA ILE A 165 14.30 9.09 21.19
C ILE A 165 15.11 8.55 20.01
N ILE A 166 14.41 7.90 19.08
CA ILE A 166 15.01 7.29 17.89
C ILE A 166 14.66 8.15 16.69
N GLU A 167 15.61 9.01 16.30
CA GLU A 167 15.44 9.95 15.19
C GLU A 167 15.97 9.38 13.87
N VAL A 168 15.12 9.35 12.85
CA VAL A 168 15.46 8.83 11.53
C VAL A 168 15.23 9.91 10.46
N PHE A 169 16.21 10.06 9.57
CA PHE A 169 16.11 10.95 8.42
C PHE A 169 15.40 10.27 7.23
N ARG A 170 14.48 10.98 6.58
CA ARG A 170 13.77 10.52 5.38
C ARG A 170 13.74 11.61 4.31
N ASP A 171 14.09 11.24 3.09
CA ASP A 171 14.06 12.13 1.93
C ASP A 171 12.65 12.21 1.34
N ALA A 172 12.11 13.42 1.19
CA ALA A 172 10.85 13.70 0.53
C ALA A 172 10.96 14.95 -0.38
N THR A 173 11.89 14.90 -1.33
CA THR A 173 12.13 15.99 -2.31
C THR A 173 11.01 16.21 -3.34
N GLY A 174 9.98 15.38 -3.37
CA GLY A 174 8.94 15.39 -4.41
C GLY A 174 7.89 16.51 -4.31
N ALA A 175 7.92 17.34 -3.26
CA ALA A 175 6.97 18.44 -3.13
C ALA A 175 7.21 19.51 -4.21
N THR A 176 6.15 19.97 -4.85
CA THR A 176 6.20 21.15 -5.72
C THR A 176 5.85 22.40 -4.91
N LEU A 177 6.73 23.41 -4.95
CA LEU A 177 6.51 24.70 -4.29
C LEU A 177 5.93 25.71 -5.28
N THR A 178 4.85 26.38 -4.89
CA THR A 178 4.24 27.45 -5.67
C THR A 178 4.75 28.80 -5.16
N TRP A 179 5.64 29.43 -5.93
CA TRP A 179 6.21 30.72 -5.55
C TRP A 179 5.39 31.90 -6.11
N PRO A 180 5.03 32.89 -5.27
CA PRO A 180 4.47 34.14 -5.75
C PRO A 180 5.45 34.91 -6.66
N GLU A 181 4.94 35.51 -7.75
CA GLU A 181 5.75 36.28 -8.72
C GLU A 181 6.49 37.48 -8.09
N VAL A 182 6.02 37.97 -6.94
CA VAL A 182 6.67 39.07 -6.20
C VAL A 182 8.01 38.69 -5.59
N ILE A 183 8.33 37.39 -5.52
CA ILE A 183 9.58 36.88 -4.95
C ILE A 183 10.58 36.60 -6.09
N PRO A 184 11.72 37.31 -6.14
CA PRO A 184 12.77 37.03 -7.12
C PRO A 184 13.29 35.59 -6.99
N ASP A 185 13.61 34.95 -8.10
CA ASP A 185 14.09 33.55 -8.14
C ASP A 185 15.28 33.30 -7.21
N ALA A 186 16.22 34.24 -7.12
CA ALA A 186 17.39 34.16 -6.23
C ALA A 186 17.04 34.11 -4.73
N GLN A 187 15.78 34.37 -4.37
CA GLN A 187 15.27 34.34 -2.99
C GLN A 187 14.27 33.21 -2.74
N GLN A 188 13.96 32.40 -3.75
CA GLN A 188 13.05 31.25 -3.67
C GLN A 188 13.74 30.04 -2.99
N ILE A 189 14.06 30.21 -1.71
CA ILE A 189 14.74 29.22 -0.86
C ILE A 189 13.71 28.38 -0.12
N ALA A 190 13.68 27.07 -0.40
CA ALA A 190 12.66 26.14 0.12
C ALA A 190 12.58 26.12 1.66
N ASP A 191 13.72 26.13 2.36
CA ASP A 191 13.79 26.21 3.82
C ASP A 191 12.97 27.38 4.40
N ARG A 192 12.91 28.51 3.69
CA ARG A 192 12.21 29.73 4.16
C ARG A 192 10.75 29.78 3.73
N TYR A 193 10.27 28.82 2.95
CA TYR A 193 8.95 28.86 2.31
C TYR A 193 7.80 29.06 3.32
N LEU A 194 7.81 28.29 4.41
CA LEU A 194 6.76 28.36 5.44
C LEU A 194 6.80 29.67 6.26
N LEU A 195 7.98 30.28 6.40
CA LEU A 195 8.20 31.51 7.16
C LEU A 195 7.82 32.77 6.38
N ARG A 196 7.73 32.69 5.05
CA ARG A 196 7.50 33.85 4.19
C ARG A 196 6.06 34.35 4.26
N PRO A 197 5.82 35.63 4.59
CA PRO A 197 4.46 36.18 4.65
C PRO A 197 3.80 36.29 3.27
N GLU A 198 4.57 36.32 2.18
CA GLU A 198 4.06 36.49 0.82
C GLU A 198 3.46 35.19 0.24
N VAL A 199 3.86 34.03 0.77
CA VAL A 199 3.30 32.73 0.36
C VAL A 199 1.92 32.56 0.98
N SER A 200 0.94 32.17 0.16
CA SER A 200 -0.44 32.02 0.61
C SER A 200 -0.57 30.94 1.69
N ALA A 201 -1.55 31.10 2.58
CA ALA A 201 -1.82 30.07 3.60
C ALA A 201 -2.18 28.72 2.95
N ALA A 202 -2.89 28.72 1.82
CA ALA A 202 -3.27 27.51 1.10
C ALA A 202 -2.03 26.75 0.58
N ASP A 203 -1.07 27.45 -0.03
CA ASP A 203 0.15 26.81 -0.54
C ASP A 203 1.04 26.28 0.59
N LYS A 204 1.09 27.00 1.73
CA LYS A 204 1.77 26.50 2.94
C LYS A 204 1.12 25.22 3.46
N THR A 205 -0.22 25.20 3.53
CA THR A 205 -0.96 24.00 3.95
C THR A 205 -0.70 22.82 3.03
N ILE A 206 -0.69 23.01 1.71
CA ILE A 206 -0.35 21.95 0.75
C ILE A 206 1.05 21.38 1.03
N PHE A 207 2.04 22.27 1.21
CA PHE A 207 3.40 21.84 1.48
C PHE A 207 3.55 21.11 2.82
N THR A 208 2.98 21.66 3.90
CA THR A 208 2.99 21.01 5.22
C THR A 208 2.25 19.67 5.21
N ASN A 209 1.13 19.55 4.49
CA ASN A 209 0.41 18.29 4.36
C ASN A 209 1.25 17.21 3.66
N TYR A 210 1.99 17.59 2.62
CA TYR A 210 2.91 16.66 1.95
C TYR A 210 4.01 16.16 2.91
N LEU A 211 4.67 17.07 3.65
CA LEU A 211 5.72 16.68 4.60
C LEU A 211 5.19 15.85 5.76
N ASN A 212 4.01 16.20 6.28
CA ASN A 212 3.33 15.42 7.31
C ASN A 212 2.94 14.02 6.80
N ALA A 213 2.43 13.90 5.57
CA ALA A 213 2.08 12.62 4.99
C ALA A 213 3.33 11.73 4.81
N ALA A 214 4.43 12.29 4.33
CA ALA A 214 5.70 11.59 4.20
C ALA A 214 6.24 11.14 5.57
N GLY A 215 6.26 12.03 6.57
CA GLY A 215 6.74 11.70 7.91
C GLY A 215 5.84 10.71 8.64
N ALA A 216 4.51 10.84 8.53
CA ALA A 216 3.56 9.91 9.12
C ALA A 216 3.67 8.51 8.52
N LYS A 217 3.89 8.41 7.20
CA LYS A 217 4.18 7.13 6.55
C LYS A 217 5.42 6.48 7.16
N SER A 218 6.52 7.22 7.28
CA SER A 218 7.76 6.68 7.83
C SER A 218 7.71 6.39 9.33
N LEU A 219 6.94 7.15 10.12
CA LEU A 219 6.66 6.81 11.51
C LEU A 219 5.85 5.52 11.62
N GLY A 220 4.89 5.30 10.70
CA GLY A 220 4.15 4.04 10.64
C GLY A 220 5.04 2.84 10.31
N GLU A 221 6.03 3.02 9.43
CA GLU A 221 7.01 1.98 9.07
C GLU A 221 8.00 1.68 10.21
N GLY A 222 8.43 2.69 10.95
CA GLY A 222 9.41 2.55 12.05
C GLY A 222 8.80 2.48 13.45
N GLY A 223 7.48 2.43 13.59
CA GLY A 223 6.82 2.31 14.88
C GLY A 223 7.08 0.94 15.54
N LEU A 224 6.40 0.66 16.65
CA LEU A 224 6.37 -0.68 17.26
C LEU A 224 6.10 -1.74 16.20
N MET A 225 7.08 -2.59 15.92
CA MET A 225 6.88 -3.72 15.02
C MET A 225 6.35 -4.87 15.86
N SER A 226 5.02 -5.04 15.86
CA SER A 226 4.40 -6.24 16.40
C SER A 226 4.04 -7.17 15.25
N GLY A 227 4.70 -8.32 15.20
CA GLY A 227 4.44 -9.37 14.25
C GLY A 227 3.54 -10.42 14.89
N VAL A 228 2.37 -10.65 14.31
CA VAL A 228 1.54 -11.80 14.66
C VAL A 228 1.38 -12.62 13.41
N SER A 229 1.85 -13.86 13.44
CA SER A 229 1.62 -14.84 12.38
C SER A 229 0.70 -15.91 12.95
N LEU A 230 -0.46 -16.10 12.35
CA LEU A 230 -1.44 -17.09 12.78
C LEU A 230 -1.75 -18.05 11.64
N GLU A 231 -1.88 -19.33 11.95
CA GLU A 231 -2.44 -20.33 11.06
C GLU A 231 -3.87 -20.62 11.48
N LEU A 232 -4.80 -20.45 10.55
CA LEU A 232 -6.23 -20.65 10.81
C LEU A 232 -6.73 -21.92 10.14
N SER A 233 -7.57 -22.68 10.85
CA SER A 233 -8.35 -23.79 10.29
C SER A 233 -9.68 -23.28 9.78
N GLU A 234 -10.10 -23.81 8.63
CA GLU A 234 -11.50 -23.71 8.25
C GLU A 234 -12.38 -24.54 9.21
N THR A 235 -13.59 -24.04 9.45
CA THR A 235 -14.68 -24.67 10.22
C THR A 235 -16.00 -24.39 9.50
N GLU A 236 -17.11 -24.97 9.96
CA GLU A 236 -18.44 -24.70 9.39
C GLU A 236 -18.83 -23.20 9.42
N VAL A 237 -18.29 -22.44 10.36
CA VAL A 237 -18.62 -21.01 10.56
C VAL A 237 -17.49 -20.06 10.16
N PHE A 238 -16.34 -20.60 9.75
CA PHE A 238 -15.16 -19.83 9.39
C PHE A 238 -14.47 -20.50 8.20
N HIS A 239 -14.62 -19.95 7.01
CA HIS A 239 -14.02 -20.47 5.78
C HIS A 239 -13.48 -19.33 4.93
N PHE A 240 -12.52 -19.66 4.09
CA PHE A 240 -11.88 -18.73 3.17
C PHE A 240 -12.51 -18.78 1.78
N GLY A 241 -12.77 -17.61 1.22
CA GLY A 241 -13.46 -17.49 -0.06
C GLY A 241 -14.99 -17.55 0.07
N GLY A 242 -15.67 -17.64 -1.07
CA GLY A 242 -17.15 -17.58 -1.09
C GLY A 242 -17.70 -16.16 -0.93
N ALA A 243 -19.02 -16.04 -0.81
CA ALA A 243 -19.70 -14.76 -0.62
C ALA A 243 -19.83 -14.35 0.86
N ASP A 244 -19.65 -15.32 1.76
CA ASP A 244 -19.88 -15.27 3.19
C ASP A 244 -18.63 -15.59 4.03
N GLY A 245 -17.56 -16.08 3.39
CA GLY A 245 -16.29 -16.37 4.03
C GLY A 245 -15.30 -15.21 4.01
N ILE A 246 -14.24 -15.36 4.79
CA ILE A 246 -13.15 -14.39 4.89
C ILE A 246 -12.35 -14.32 3.59
N GLN A 247 -11.84 -13.13 3.28
CA GLN A 247 -11.04 -12.88 2.09
C GLN A 247 -9.68 -12.29 2.47
N LEU A 248 -8.74 -12.31 1.53
CA LEU A 248 -7.51 -11.54 1.68
C LEU A 248 -7.82 -10.06 1.93
N GLY A 249 -7.07 -9.45 2.84
CA GLY A 249 -7.21 -8.08 3.28
C GLY A 249 -8.29 -7.84 4.33
N ASP A 250 -9.22 -8.78 4.58
CA ASP A 250 -10.19 -8.65 5.67
C ASP A 250 -9.47 -8.65 7.02
N THR A 251 -10.04 -7.93 7.98
CA THR A 251 -9.48 -7.77 9.32
C THR A 251 -10.13 -8.77 10.26
N ILE A 252 -9.32 -9.47 11.06
CA ILE A 252 -9.81 -10.33 12.14
C ILE A 252 -9.35 -9.79 13.49
N THR A 253 -10.13 -10.08 14.54
CA THR A 253 -9.74 -9.83 15.92
C THR A 253 -9.52 -11.16 16.63
N VAL A 254 -8.36 -11.31 17.27
CA VAL A 254 -7.96 -12.52 17.99
C VAL A 254 -7.72 -12.17 19.45
N THR A 255 -8.23 -13.00 20.36
CA THR A 255 -8.05 -12.83 21.81
C THR A 255 -7.42 -14.09 22.40
N SER A 256 -6.29 -13.91 23.10
CA SER A 256 -5.58 -14.98 23.82
C SER A 256 -5.05 -14.47 25.15
N GLN A 257 -5.30 -15.21 26.24
CA GLN A 257 -4.79 -14.91 27.59
C GLN A 257 -5.06 -13.45 28.06
N GLY A 258 -6.19 -12.86 27.64
CA GLY A 258 -6.56 -11.49 27.99
C GLY A 258 -5.98 -10.40 27.06
N LEU A 259 -5.07 -10.75 26.15
CA LEU A 259 -4.59 -9.87 25.10
C LEU A 259 -5.51 -9.94 23.89
N THR A 260 -5.82 -8.78 23.29
CA THR A 260 -6.62 -8.68 22.06
C THR A 260 -5.78 -8.05 20.97
N PHE A 261 -5.71 -8.73 19.85
CA PHE A 261 -4.98 -8.32 18.65
C PHE A 261 -5.95 -8.19 17.48
N THR A 262 -5.71 -7.24 16.58
CA THR A 262 -6.55 -7.03 15.39
C THR A 262 -5.67 -6.73 14.19
N ASP A 263 -5.78 -7.57 13.16
CA ASP A 263 -4.93 -7.46 11.97
C ASP A 263 -5.56 -8.14 10.76
N ARG A 264 -4.95 -7.95 9.58
CA ARG A 264 -5.47 -8.36 8.29
C ARG A 264 -4.95 -9.72 7.85
N ILE A 265 -5.80 -10.46 7.14
CA ILE A 265 -5.40 -11.68 6.44
C ILE A 265 -4.54 -11.30 5.24
N THR A 266 -3.27 -11.68 5.26
CA THR A 266 -2.28 -11.30 4.24
C THR A 266 -2.05 -12.40 3.22
N GLU A 267 -2.24 -13.66 3.61
CA GLU A 267 -1.99 -14.83 2.78
C GLU A 267 -3.01 -15.94 3.06
N ALA A 268 -3.25 -16.80 2.08
CA ALA A 268 -3.96 -18.06 2.29
C ALA A 268 -3.33 -19.14 1.42
N THR A 269 -2.85 -20.22 2.04
CA THR A 269 -2.26 -21.35 1.34
C THR A 269 -3.36 -22.36 1.02
N LEU A 270 -3.49 -22.73 -0.25
CA LEU A 270 -4.39 -23.81 -0.67
C LEU A 270 -3.54 -25.04 -1.01
N SER A 271 -3.77 -26.13 -0.31
CA SER A 271 -3.22 -27.44 -0.64
C SER A 271 -4.35 -28.41 -0.95
N TRP A 272 -4.15 -29.25 -1.96
CA TRP A 272 -5.09 -30.34 -2.25
C TRP A 272 -4.33 -31.65 -2.23
N ASP A 273 -4.87 -32.62 -1.50
CA ASP A 273 -4.42 -34.00 -1.59
C ASP A 273 -5.60 -34.98 -1.67
N ALA A 274 -5.32 -36.20 -2.12
CA ALA A 274 -6.34 -37.20 -2.37
C ALA A 274 -6.94 -37.84 -1.10
N THR A 275 -6.32 -37.64 0.05
CA THR A 275 -6.70 -38.23 1.35
C THR A 275 -7.50 -37.23 2.19
N ASP A 276 -7.00 -36.01 2.31
CA ASP A 276 -7.52 -34.94 3.16
C ASP A 276 -8.32 -33.90 2.38
N GLY A 277 -8.31 -33.97 1.04
CA GLY A 277 -9.10 -33.10 0.17
C GLY A 277 -8.47 -31.71 0.01
N LEU A 278 -9.31 -30.69 -0.20
CA LEU A 278 -8.86 -29.29 -0.24
C LEU A 278 -8.70 -28.78 1.19
N VAL A 279 -7.49 -28.35 1.53
CA VAL A 279 -7.15 -27.69 2.78
C VAL A 279 -6.77 -26.25 2.45
N VAL A 280 -7.41 -25.31 3.14
CA VAL A 280 -7.10 -23.89 3.05
C VAL A 280 -6.62 -23.41 4.41
N THR A 281 -5.44 -22.78 4.44
CA THR A 281 -4.84 -22.24 5.66
C THR A 281 -4.63 -20.74 5.51
N PRO A 282 -5.61 -19.92 5.94
CA PRO A 282 -5.45 -18.48 6.01
C PRO A 282 -4.39 -18.08 7.02
N ARG A 283 -3.66 -17.00 6.71
CA ARG A 283 -2.63 -16.41 7.55
C ARG A 283 -2.83 -14.93 7.73
N VAL A 284 -2.51 -14.45 8.93
CA VAL A 284 -2.69 -13.06 9.37
C VAL A 284 -1.34 -12.44 9.67
N GLY A 285 -1.19 -11.15 9.36
CA GLY A 285 -0.02 -10.33 9.69
C GLY A 285 1.14 -10.33 8.70
N GLN A 286 2.13 -9.48 8.95
CA GLN A 286 3.32 -9.35 8.10
C GLN A 286 4.40 -10.38 8.46
N LYS A 287 4.97 -10.97 7.42
CA LYS A 287 6.14 -11.83 7.47
C LYS A 287 7.40 -10.97 7.59
N THR A 288 7.64 -10.41 8.77
CA THR A 288 8.92 -9.77 9.10
C THR A 288 9.93 -10.90 9.36
N ASP A 289 10.92 -11.01 8.49
CA ASP A 289 12.08 -11.91 8.56
C ASP A 289 11.81 -13.41 8.79
N ASP A 290 11.44 -14.09 7.71
CA ASP A 290 11.57 -15.56 7.62
C ASP A 290 12.90 -15.93 6.93
N PRO A 291 13.95 -16.25 7.71
CA PRO A 291 15.24 -16.70 7.16
C PRO A 291 15.12 -17.96 6.30
N ASP A 292 14.10 -18.80 6.50
CA ASP A 292 13.89 -20.00 5.69
C ASP A 292 13.42 -19.65 4.28
N ARG A 293 12.65 -18.55 4.12
CA ARG A 293 12.30 -18.04 2.79
C ARG A 293 13.51 -17.41 2.08
N GLN A 294 14.35 -16.66 2.80
CA GLN A 294 15.60 -16.14 2.23
C GLN A 294 16.56 -17.27 1.82
N MET A 295 16.64 -18.33 2.63
CA MET A 295 17.36 -19.56 2.27
C MET A 295 16.72 -20.28 1.09
N ALA A 296 15.38 -20.39 1.03
CA ALA A 296 14.68 -21.02 -0.08
C ALA A 296 14.85 -20.24 -1.39
N GLU A 297 14.82 -18.90 -1.34
CA GLU A 297 15.10 -18.04 -2.49
C GLU A 297 16.57 -18.13 -2.92
N ALA A 298 17.52 -18.18 -1.97
CA ALA A 298 18.94 -18.36 -2.24
C ALA A 298 19.23 -19.75 -2.85
N VAL A 299 18.60 -20.81 -2.35
CA VAL A 299 18.69 -22.18 -2.88
C VAL A 299 18.04 -22.25 -4.26
N ALA A 300 16.88 -21.63 -4.46
CA ALA A 300 16.23 -21.56 -5.77
C ALA A 300 17.04 -20.75 -6.79
N ALA A 301 17.69 -19.66 -6.37
CA ALA A 301 18.60 -18.87 -7.20
C ALA A 301 19.85 -19.67 -7.57
N LEU A 302 20.43 -20.42 -6.62
CA LEU A 302 21.58 -21.30 -6.84
C LEU A 302 21.24 -22.45 -7.79
N ALA A 303 20.08 -23.09 -7.63
CA ALA A 303 19.59 -24.14 -8.51
C ALA A 303 19.38 -23.62 -9.94
N ARG A 304 18.79 -22.43 -10.11
CA ARG A 304 18.64 -21.77 -11.42
C ARG A 304 19.99 -21.42 -12.05
N ALA A 305 20.99 -21.04 -11.26
CA ALA A 305 22.35 -20.76 -11.73
C ALA A 305 23.06 -22.04 -12.21
N GLN A 306 22.93 -23.15 -11.47
CA GLN A 306 23.49 -24.45 -11.86
C GLN A 306 22.88 -25.01 -13.15
N ILE A 307 21.57 -24.88 -13.33
CA ILE A 307 20.90 -25.28 -14.59
C ILE A 307 21.42 -24.45 -15.78
N ARG A 308 21.68 -23.16 -15.55
CA ARG A 308 22.23 -22.27 -16.59
C ARG A 308 23.68 -22.63 -16.97
N LEU A 309 24.48 -23.05 -16.00
CA LEU A 309 25.85 -23.52 -16.19
C LEU A 309 25.91 -24.91 -16.85
N SER A 310 25.01 -25.83 -16.49
CA SER A 310 24.97 -27.18 -17.07
C SER A 310 24.50 -27.21 -18.52
N THR A 311 23.77 -26.18 -18.97
CA THR A 311 23.31 -26.03 -20.36
C THR A 311 24.33 -25.28 -21.25
N SER A 312 25.50 -24.91 -20.71
CA SER A 312 26.57 -24.16 -21.41
C SER A 312 27.80 -25.01 -21.80
N LYS A 313 27.67 -26.34 -21.80
CA LYS A 313 28.65 -27.30 -22.33
C LYS A 313 28.02 -28.15 -23.42
#